data_AF-A0A561TFR6-F1
#
_entry.id   AF-A0A561TFR6-F1
#
_cell.length_a   1.000
_cell.length_b   1.000
_cell.length_c   1.000
_cell.angle_alpha   90.00
_cell.angle_beta   90.00
_cell.angle_gamma   90.00
#
_symmetry.space_group_name_H-M   'P 1'
#
loop_
_entity.id
_entity.type
_entity.pdbx_description
1 polymer ?
#
loop_
_entity_poly.entity_id
_entity_poly.type
_entity_poly.pdbx_seq_one_letter_code
_entity_poly.pdbx_strand_id
1 'polypeptide(L)'
;MAHPEIQELNQRASQLRSLADHIESLVDSAKNHSTTGMKTWSGPNADDVRGKLKGWQTKCGTVAKALRDEAQQCAQDAKDLQDKKK
;
A
#
# COMPACT_ATOMS: atom_id res chain seq x y z
N MET A 1 -10.70 -28.53 -13.23
CA MET A 1 -11.62 -28.05 -12.17
C MET A 1 -11.03 -26.75 -11.64
N ALA A 2 -11.79 -25.67 -11.51
CA ALA A 2 -11.27 -24.44 -10.90
C ALA A 2 -10.85 -24.77 -9.46
N HIS A 3 -9.56 -24.60 -9.15
CA HIS A 3 -9.02 -24.97 -7.85
C HIS A 3 -9.33 -23.84 -6.84
N PRO A 4 -10.14 -24.10 -5.80
CA PRO A 4 -10.55 -23.07 -4.84
C PRO A 4 -9.35 -22.42 -4.13
N GLU A 5 -8.25 -23.15 -3.95
CA GLU A 5 -6.99 -22.64 -3.38
C GLU A 5 -6.33 -21.56 -4.25
N ILE A 6 -6.36 -21.72 -5.58
CA ILE A 6 -5.81 -20.72 -6.54
C ILE A 6 -6.69 -19.47 -6.54
N GLN A 7 -8.01 -19.65 -6.41
CA GLN A 7 -8.95 -18.54 -6.32
C GLN A 7 -8.79 -17.76 -5.02
N GLU A 8 -8.58 -18.45 -3.90
CA GLU A 8 -8.34 -17.82 -2.59
C GLU A 8 -7.01 -17.04 -2.57
N LEU A 9 -5.93 -17.60 -3.12
CA LEU A 9 -4.64 -16.91 -3.22
C LEU A 9 -4.72 -15.64 -4.09
N ASN A 10 -5.42 -15.72 -5.23
CA ASN A 10 -5.66 -14.54 -6.08
C ASN A 10 -6.54 -13.49 -5.38
N GLN A 11 -7.54 -13.92 -4.62
CA GLN A 11 -8.40 -13.01 -3.86
C GLN A 11 -7.61 -12.30 -2.74
N ARG A 12 -6.78 -13.04 -1.98
CA ARG A 12 -5.88 -12.48 -0.96
C ARG A 12 -4.91 -11.47 -1.58
N ALA A 13 -4.27 -11.83 -2.71
CA ALA A 13 -3.37 -10.92 -3.42
C ALA A 13 -4.08 -9.62 -3.86
N SER A 14 -5.33 -9.71 -4.33
CA SER A 14 -6.13 -8.55 -4.72
C SER A 14 -6.48 -7.65 -3.51
N GLN A 15 -6.84 -8.25 -2.38
CA GLN A 15 -7.12 -7.52 -1.14
C GLN A 15 -5.87 -6.82 -0.60
N LEU A 16 -4.72 -7.48 -0.62
CA LEU A 16 -3.44 -6.91 -0.18
C LEU A 16 -3.02 -5.71 -1.06
N ARG A 17 -3.23 -5.80 -2.38
CA ARG A 17 -2.99 -4.67 -3.30
C ARG A 17 -3.93 -3.50 -3.01
N SER A 18 -5.23 -3.78 -2.87
CA SER A 18 -6.23 -2.75 -2.54
C SER A 18 -5.91 -2.04 -1.22
N LEU A 19 -5.44 -2.79 -0.21
CA LEU A 19 -5.01 -2.22 1.07
C LEU A 19 -3.78 -1.33 0.90
N ALA A 20 -2.79 -1.76 0.12
CA ALA A 20 -1.60 -0.96 -0.18
C ALA A 20 -1.95 0.36 -0.88
N ASP A 21 -2.83 0.31 -1.89
CA ASP A 21 -3.28 1.50 -2.62
C ASP A 21 -4.06 2.47 -1.72
N HIS A 22 -4.89 1.94 -0.81
CA HIS A 22 -5.64 2.76 0.13
C HIS A 22 -4.72 3.48 1.14
N ILE A 23 -3.70 2.77 1.66
CA ILE A 23 -2.70 3.35 2.57
C ILE A 23 -1.95 4.51 1.89
N GLU A 24 -1.54 4.35 0.63
CA GLU A 24 -0.85 5.42 -0.09
C GLU A 24 -1.76 6.61 -0.38
N SER A 25 -3.02 6.38 -0.73
CA SER A 25 -4.01 7.44 -0.99
C SER A 25 -4.28 8.33 0.23
N LEU A 26 -4.45 7.73 1.42
CA LEU A 26 -4.70 8.47 2.66
C LEU A 26 -3.53 9.40 3.03
N VAL A 27 -2.33 8.90 2.84
CA VAL A 27 -1.09 9.61 3.13
C VAL A 27 -0.87 10.75 2.15
N ASP A 28 -1.06 10.50 0.87
CA ASP A 28 -0.92 11.52 -0.17
C ASP A 28 -1.93 12.66 0.05
N SER A 29 -3.18 12.32 0.40
CA SER A 29 -4.22 13.29 0.74
C SER A 29 -3.82 14.18 1.92
N ALA A 30 -3.31 13.60 3.01
CA ALA A 30 -2.88 14.35 4.19
C ALA A 30 -1.67 15.26 3.90
N LYS A 31 -0.69 14.74 3.16
CA LYS A 31 0.48 15.51 2.72
C LYS A 31 0.06 16.67 1.83
N ASN A 32 -0.75 16.42 0.80
CA ASN A 32 -1.21 17.43 -0.14
C ASN A 32 -2.03 18.52 0.55
N HIS A 33 -2.87 18.15 1.52
CA HIS A 33 -3.61 19.14 2.31
C HIS A 33 -2.66 20.04 3.12
N SER A 34 -1.64 19.46 3.76
CA SER A 34 -0.62 20.19 4.52
C SER A 34 0.25 21.11 3.66
N THR A 35 0.62 20.69 2.44
CA THR A 35 1.48 21.49 1.54
C THR A 35 0.71 22.50 0.69
N THR A 36 -0.53 22.16 0.30
CA THR A 36 -1.31 22.93 -0.68
C THR A 36 -2.44 23.72 -0.04
N GLY A 37 -3.17 23.12 0.90
CA GLY A 37 -4.28 23.77 1.61
C GLY A 37 -3.83 24.73 2.70
N MET A 38 -2.69 24.44 3.33
CA MET A 38 -2.13 25.25 4.43
C MET A 38 -0.88 26.04 4.00
N LYS A 39 -0.88 26.64 2.81
CA LYS A 39 0.24 27.46 2.31
C LYS A 39 0.56 28.66 3.19
N THR A 40 -0.44 29.24 3.84
CA THR A 40 -0.28 30.37 4.75
C THR A 40 0.19 29.94 6.15
N TRP A 41 0.11 28.64 6.47
CA TRP A 41 0.60 28.10 7.73
C TRP A 41 2.12 27.98 7.68
N SER A 42 2.78 28.84 8.44
CA SER A 42 4.23 28.97 8.47
C SER A 42 4.72 29.06 9.92
N GLY A 43 5.95 28.61 10.15
CA GLY A 43 6.59 28.60 11.46
C GLY A 43 6.97 27.20 11.93
N PRO A 44 7.73 27.09 13.04
CA PRO A 44 8.36 25.84 13.48
C PRO A 44 7.36 24.69 13.71
N ASN A 45 6.14 25.00 14.15
CA ASN A 45 5.08 24.00 14.32
C ASN A 45 4.55 23.46 12.97
N ALA A 46 4.47 24.30 11.94
CA ALA A 46 4.07 23.86 10.60
C ALA A 46 5.15 22.95 9.99
N ASP A 47 6.42 23.29 10.20
CA ASP A 47 7.55 22.48 9.73
C ASP A 47 7.65 21.14 10.47
N ASP A 48 7.41 21.11 11.79
CA ASP A 48 7.33 19.86 12.56
C ASP A 48 6.22 18.93 12.04
N VAL A 49 5.02 19.46 11.81
CA VAL A 49 3.89 18.68 11.30
C VAL A 49 4.15 18.19 9.88
N ARG A 50 4.71 19.02 9.00
CA ARG A 50 5.14 18.59 7.65
C ARG A 50 6.22 17.51 7.72
N GLY A 51 7.16 17.63 8.64
CA GLY A 51 8.20 16.62 8.90
C GLY A 51 7.60 15.29 9.34
N LYS A 52 6.65 15.31 10.28
CA LYS A 52 5.93 14.12 10.75
C LYS A 52 5.10 13.47 9.62
N LEU A 53 4.40 14.26 8.82
CA LEU A 53 3.64 13.77 7.66
C LEU A 53 4.56 13.12 6.61
N LYS A 54 5.74 13.72 6.36
CA LYS A 54 6.75 13.12 5.47
C LYS A 54 7.29 11.80 6.03
N GLY A 55 7.58 11.74 7.32
CA GLY A 55 8.00 10.50 7.99
C GLY A 55 6.90 9.42 7.95
N TRP A 56 5.65 9.82 8.13
CA TRP A 56 4.49 8.93 7.99
C TRP A 56 4.37 8.42 6.55
N GLN A 57 4.59 9.28 5.54
CA GLN A 57 4.60 8.87 4.14
C GLN A 57 5.63 7.78 3.85
N THR A 58 6.85 7.94 4.35
CA THR A 58 7.89 6.92 4.17
C THR A 58 7.50 5.58 4.81
N LYS A 59 6.93 5.61 6.02
CA LYS A 59 6.49 4.39 6.71
C LYS A 59 5.37 3.69 5.95
N CYS A 60 4.35 4.44 5.54
CA CYS A 60 3.24 3.92 4.76
C CYS A 60 3.67 3.38 3.40
N GLY A 61 4.58 4.05 2.69
CA GLY A 61 5.16 3.53 1.45
C GLY A 61 5.94 2.22 1.65
N THR A 62 6.63 2.08 2.79
CA THR A 62 7.32 0.83 3.16
C THR A 62 6.31 -0.30 3.41
N VAL A 63 5.23 -0.04 4.14
CA VAL A 63 4.16 -1.02 4.39
C VAL A 63 3.42 -1.39 3.11
N ALA A 64 3.07 -0.40 2.27
CA ALA A 64 2.43 -0.63 0.99
C ALA A 64 3.31 -1.48 0.07
N LYS A 65 4.63 -1.25 0.06
CA LYS A 65 5.59 -2.09 -0.65
C LYS A 65 5.59 -3.52 -0.13
N ALA A 66 5.70 -3.72 1.19
CA ALA A 66 5.66 -5.05 1.80
C ALA A 66 4.36 -5.80 1.47
N LEU A 67 3.21 -5.12 1.50
CA LEU A 67 1.92 -5.68 1.10
C LEU A 67 1.88 -6.08 -0.38
N ARG A 68 2.52 -5.31 -1.27
CA ARG A 68 2.63 -5.64 -2.70
C ARG A 68 3.57 -6.81 -2.95
N ASP A 69 4.68 -6.88 -2.24
CA ASP A 69 5.63 -7.99 -2.32
C ASP A 69 4.94 -9.30 -1.87
N GLU A 70 4.20 -9.27 -0.76
CA GLU A 70 3.40 -10.41 -0.28
C GLU A 70 2.30 -10.81 -1.28
N ALA A 71 1.62 -9.83 -1.88
CA ALA A 71 0.63 -10.09 -2.92
C ALA A 71 1.24 -10.70 -4.20
N GLN A 72 2.48 -10.33 -4.54
CA GLN A 72 3.22 -10.93 -5.65
C GLN A 72 3.61 -12.38 -5.32
N GLN A 73 4.08 -12.64 -4.11
CA GLN A 73 4.38 -13.97 -3.61
C GLN A 73 3.15 -14.89 -3.73
N CYS A 74 2.00 -14.47 -3.17
CA CYS A 74 0.74 -15.21 -3.26
C CYS A 74 0.30 -15.49 -4.71
N ALA A 75 0.50 -14.55 -5.62
CA ALA A 75 0.16 -14.72 -7.03
C ALA A 75 1.12 -15.68 -7.75
N GLN A 76 2.39 -15.70 -7.36
CA GLN A 76 3.38 -16.62 -7.89
C GLN A 76 3.13 -18.04 -7.37
N ASP A 77 2.87 -18.20 -6.07
CA ASP A 77 2.47 -19.49 -5.48
C ASP A 77 1.24 -20.06 -6.18
N ALA A 78 0.23 -19.22 -6.48
CA ALA A 78 -0.95 -19.64 -7.23
C ALA A 78 -0.62 -20.16 -8.64
N LYS A 79 0.35 -19.55 -9.33
CA LYS A 79 0.83 -20.00 -10.66
C LYS A 79 1.61 -21.29 -10.57
N ASP A 80 2.54 -21.41 -9.63
CA ASP A 80 3.32 -22.63 -9.40
C ASP A 80 2.39 -23.82 -9.06
N LEU A 81 1.35 -23.58 -8.26
CA LEU A 81 0.34 -24.59 -7.92
C LEU A 81 -0.53 -24.97 -9.13
N GLN A 82 -0.76 -24.05 -10.05
CA GLN A 82 -1.45 -24.31 -11.31
C GLN A 82 -0.59 -25.16 -12.27
N ASP A 83 0.71 -24.87 -12.35
CA ASP A 83 1.66 -25.58 -13.23
C ASP A 83 1.94 -27.00 -12.72
N LYS A 84 2.14 -27.18 -11.40
CA LYS A 84 2.30 -28.50 -10.76
C LYS A 84 1.09 -29.42 -10.90
N LYS A 85 -0.12 -28.86 -11.07
CA LYS A 85 -1.37 -29.62 -11.20
C LYS A 85 -1.73 -29.90 -12.68
N LYS A 86 -0.91 -29.47 -13.63
CA LYS A 86 -1.07 -29.67 -15.07
C LYS A 86 -0.29 -30.89 -15.55
#